data_AF-A0A2N2EYD8-F1
#
_entry.id   AF-A0A2N2EYD8-F1
#
_cell.length_a   1.000
_cell.length_b   1.000
_cell.length_c   1.000
_cell.angle_alpha   90.00
_cell.angle_beta   90.00
_cell.angle_gamma   90.00
#
_symmetry.space_group_name_H-M   'P 1'
#
loop_
_entity.id
_entity.type
_entity.pdbx_description
1 polymer ?
#
loop_
_entity_poly.entity_id
_entity_poly.type
_entity_poly.pdbx_seq_one_letter_code
_entity_poly.pdbx_strand_id
1 'polypeptide(L)'
;MPKKSKTNYQFVTNKEFNETKREFIGKFESIEKNMATKDDIKNMATKDDIKNMATKDDIARLAKEIIRHTEDIEYIKRTMAKNEDIQRIITTLDVLIAKTDEHERKAMVNTYRIQEVESKVDGHEKRISALESQPPTRT
;
A
#
# COMPACT_ATOMS: atom_id res chain seq x y z
N MET A 1 55.41 -73.19 36.53
CA MET A 1 55.70 -72.11 37.52
C MET A 1 55.75 -70.77 36.79
N PRO A 2 54.89 -69.79 37.10
CA PRO A 2 54.88 -68.50 36.42
C PRO A 2 56.09 -67.64 36.83
N LYS A 3 56.81 -67.10 35.84
CA LYS A 3 57.93 -66.18 36.04
C LYS A 3 57.37 -64.85 36.58
N LYS A 4 57.71 -64.48 37.82
CA LYS A 4 57.34 -63.18 38.40
C LYS A 4 58.00 -62.06 37.58
N SER A 5 57.18 -61.22 36.96
CA SER A 5 57.60 -59.95 36.35
C SER A 5 58.28 -59.09 37.43
N LYS A 6 59.52 -58.63 37.18
CA LYS A 6 60.18 -57.66 38.06
C LYS A 6 59.60 -56.27 37.74
N THR A 7 58.70 -55.78 38.58
CA THR A 7 58.26 -54.38 38.50
C THR A 7 59.47 -53.48 38.75
N ASN A 8 59.84 -52.67 37.74
CA ASN A 8 60.95 -51.74 37.83
C ASN A 8 60.46 -50.44 38.48
N TYR A 9 60.84 -50.21 39.74
CA TYR A 9 60.47 -48.99 40.46
C TYR A 9 61.53 -47.91 40.20
N GLN A 10 61.14 -46.85 39.49
CA GLN A 10 61.97 -45.66 39.31
C GLN A 10 61.72 -44.71 40.47
N PHE A 11 62.75 -44.44 41.28
CA PHE A 11 62.67 -43.50 42.40
C PHE A 11 62.85 -42.07 41.88
N VAL A 12 61.84 -41.23 42.05
CA VAL A 12 61.92 -39.79 41.73
C VAL A 12 62.63 -39.06 42.88
N THR A 13 63.53 -38.15 42.56
CA THR A 13 64.20 -37.33 43.58
C THR A 13 63.25 -36.26 44.11
N ASN A 14 63.47 -35.81 45.35
CA ASN A 14 62.72 -34.67 45.89
C ASN A 14 62.85 -33.40 45.04
N LYS A 15 63.95 -33.25 44.30
CA LYS A 15 64.16 -32.11 43.41
C LYS A 15 63.21 -32.15 42.21
N GLU A 16 63.17 -33.27 41.49
CA GLU A 16 62.29 -33.47 40.32
C GLU A 16 60.81 -33.32 40.68
N PHE A 17 60.39 -33.91 41.82
CA PHE A 17 59.03 -33.76 42.32
C PHE A 17 58.65 -32.29 42.56
N ASN A 18 59.55 -31.50 43.16
CA ASN A 18 59.30 -30.08 43.44
C ASN A 18 59.27 -29.21 42.18
N GLU A 19 60.07 -29.54 41.16
CA GLU A 19 60.04 -28.86 39.86
C GLU A 19 58.71 -29.08 39.15
N THR A 20 58.25 -30.34 39.06
CA THR A 20 56.93 -30.65 38.49
C THR A 20 55.79 -30.00 39.28
N LYS A 21 55.88 -29.98 40.61
CA LYS A 21 54.91 -29.28 41.46
C LYS A 21 54.86 -27.78 41.14
N ARG A 22 56.01 -27.13 40.96
CA ARG A 22 56.07 -25.70 40.61
C ARG A 22 55.47 -25.43 39.25
N GLU A 23 55.78 -26.26 38.25
CA GLU A 23 55.21 -26.13 36.91
C GLU A 23 53.69 -26.32 36.93
N PHE A 24 53.19 -27.29 37.71
CA PHE A 24 51.76 -27.53 37.89
C PHE A 24 51.06 -26.32 38.53
N ILE A 25 51.63 -25.76 39.61
CA ILE A 25 51.08 -24.57 40.27
C ILE A 25 51.07 -23.38 39.30
N GLY A 26 52.16 -23.14 38.58
CA GLY A 26 52.21 -22.05 37.59
C GLY A 26 51.19 -22.22 36.45
N LYS A 27 50.94 -23.45 36.01
CA LYS A 27 49.88 -23.75 35.04
C LYS A 27 48.48 -23.47 35.62
N PHE A 28 48.25 -23.82 36.89
CA PHE A 28 46.98 -23.56 37.56
C PHE A 28 46.71 -22.06 37.73
N GLU A 29 47.69 -21.29 38.21
CA GLU A 29 47.61 -19.83 38.34
C GLU A 29 47.33 -19.16 36.99
N SER A 30 47.95 -19.67 35.91
CA SER A 30 47.70 -19.20 34.55
C SER A 30 46.25 -19.44 34.10
N ILE A 31 45.64 -20.58 34.46
CA ILE A 31 44.24 -20.87 34.16
C ILE A 31 43.32 -19.92 34.94
N GLU A 32 43.56 -19.76 36.23
CA GLU A 32 42.77 -18.87 37.10
C GLU A 32 42.77 -17.44 36.58
N LYS A 33 43.93 -16.94 36.14
CA LYS A 33 44.09 -15.59 35.60
C LYS A 33 43.38 -15.37 34.25
N ASN A 34 43.20 -16.41 33.44
CA ASN A 34 42.65 -16.29 32.08
C ASN A 34 41.18 -16.73 31.97
N MET A 35 40.61 -17.30 33.02
CA MET A 35 39.21 -17.71 33.06
C MET A 35 38.31 -16.49 33.25
N ALA A 36 37.28 -16.38 32.39
CA ALA A 36 36.17 -15.46 32.65
C ALA A 36 35.33 -15.96 33.83
N THR A 37 35.03 -15.06 34.75
CA THR A 37 34.13 -15.27 35.87
C THR A 37 32.68 -15.05 35.46
N LYS A 38 31.75 -15.39 36.36
CA LYS A 38 30.32 -15.10 36.14
C LYS A 38 30.04 -13.60 36.05
N ASP A 39 30.81 -12.79 36.77
CA ASP A 39 30.63 -11.34 36.77
C ASP A 39 31.09 -10.73 35.44
N ASP A 40 32.10 -11.31 34.78
CA ASP A 40 32.56 -10.87 33.46
C ASP A 40 31.47 -11.02 32.38
N ILE A 41 30.64 -12.07 32.48
CA ILE A 41 29.60 -12.37 31.50
C ILE A 41 28.21 -11.82 31.85
N LYS A 42 28.00 -11.33 33.09
CA LYS A 42 26.69 -10.91 33.59
C LYS A 42 26.04 -9.80 32.77
N ASN A 43 26.85 -8.90 32.21
CA ASN A 43 26.40 -7.74 31.43
C ASN A 43 26.60 -7.92 29.92
N MET A 44 26.98 -9.11 29.46
CA MET A 44 27.09 -9.39 28.04
C MET A 44 25.68 -9.60 27.46
N ALA A 45 25.40 -8.96 26.32
CA ALA A 45 24.17 -9.22 25.57
C ALA A 45 24.14 -10.69 25.11
N THR A 46 22.99 -11.31 25.28
CA THR A 46 22.70 -12.67 24.80
C THR A 46 22.20 -12.64 23.36
N LYS A 47 22.15 -13.80 22.72
CA LYS A 47 21.55 -13.93 21.38
C LYS A 47 20.06 -13.58 21.38
N ASP A 48 19.37 -13.83 22.48
CA ASP A 48 17.95 -13.50 22.62
C ASP A 48 17.70 -11.99 22.69
N ASP A 49 18.64 -11.22 23.25
CA ASP A 49 18.53 -9.76 23.34
C ASP A 49 18.56 -9.10 21.95
N ILE A 50 19.27 -9.70 20.99
CA ILE A 50 19.51 -9.11 19.66
C ILE A 50 18.71 -9.76 18.53
N LYS A 51 17.93 -10.82 18.80
CA LYS A 51 17.27 -11.62 17.75
C LYS A 51 16.29 -10.84 16.87
N ASN A 52 15.72 -9.77 17.40
CA ASN A 52 14.71 -8.95 16.72
C ASN A 52 15.25 -7.57 16.31
N MET A 53 16.56 -7.34 16.40
CA MET A 53 17.14 -6.09 15.96
C MET A 53 17.11 -6.00 14.44
N ALA A 54 16.54 -4.90 13.92
CA ALA A 54 16.58 -4.62 12.49
C ALA A 54 18.03 -4.42 12.03
N THR A 55 18.35 -4.99 10.88
CA THR A 55 19.66 -4.84 10.24
C THR A 55 19.70 -3.59 9.37
N LYS A 56 20.90 -3.21 8.92
CA LYS A 56 21.05 -2.13 7.94
C LYS A 56 20.35 -2.45 6.62
N ASP A 57 20.30 -3.72 6.24
CA ASP A 57 19.65 -4.17 5.01
C ASP A 57 18.13 -4.06 5.09
N ASP A 58 17.55 -4.33 6.27
CA ASP A 58 16.12 -4.10 6.52
C ASP A 58 15.76 -2.63 6.32
N ILE A 59 16.57 -1.72 6.87
CA ILE A 59 16.38 -0.27 6.73
C ILE A 59 16.56 0.15 5.27
N ALA A 60 17.57 -0.36 4.58
CA ALA A 60 17.80 -0.05 3.17
C ALA A 60 16.65 -0.53 2.27
N ARG A 61 16.06 -1.68 2.57
CA ARG A 61 14.87 -2.19 1.86
C ARG A 61 13.67 -1.28 2.09
N LEU A 62 13.39 -0.90 3.34
CA LEU A 62 12.31 0.02 3.66
C LEU A 62 12.50 1.38 2.97
N ALA A 63 13.72 1.91 2.94
CA ALA A 63 14.02 3.17 2.25
C ALA A 63 13.72 3.09 0.74
N LYS A 64 14.10 1.98 0.08
CA LYS A 64 13.78 1.74 -1.34
C LYS A 64 12.27 1.66 -1.58
N GLU A 65 11.55 0.95 -0.72
CA GLU A 65 10.09 0.85 -0.81
C GLU A 65 9.44 2.23 -0.66
N ILE A 66 9.86 3.03 0.33
CA ILE A 66 9.36 4.40 0.55
C ILE A 66 9.62 5.29 -0.67
N ILE A 67 10.82 5.21 -1.28
CA ILE A 67 11.14 5.99 -2.48
C ILE A 67 10.20 5.60 -3.63
N ARG A 68 10.01 4.30 -3.90
CA ARG A 68 9.08 3.83 -4.93
C ARG A 68 7.65 4.31 -4.66
N HIS A 69 7.18 4.21 -3.42
CA HIS A 69 5.85 4.72 -3.06
C HIS A 69 5.73 6.23 -3.23
N THR A 70 6.81 6.98 -3.02
CA THR A 70 6.85 8.42 -3.28
C THR A 70 6.70 8.71 -4.78
N GLU A 71 7.37 7.94 -5.64
CA GLU A 71 7.24 8.04 -7.10
C GLU A 71 5.82 7.73 -7.57
N ASP A 72 5.21 6.65 -7.05
CA ASP A 72 3.82 6.26 -7.35
C ASP A 72 2.83 7.37 -6.94
N ILE A 73 3.01 7.96 -5.76
CA ILE A 73 2.19 9.08 -5.28
C ILE A 73 2.30 10.28 -6.22
N GLU A 74 3.51 10.62 -6.66
CA GLU A 74 3.72 11.73 -7.59
C GLU A 74 3.12 11.45 -8.98
N TYR A 75 3.14 10.20 -9.44
CA TYR A 75 2.45 9.81 -10.67
C TYR A 75 0.92 9.97 -10.55
N ILE A 76 0.34 9.51 -9.43
CA ILE A 76 -1.09 9.65 -9.16
C ILE A 76 -1.46 11.14 -9.13
N LYS A 77 -0.71 11.98 -8.41
CA LYS A 77 -0.95 13.43 -8.35
C LYS A 77 -0.92 14.10 -9.72
N ARG A 78 -0.06 13.63 -10.63
CA ARG A 78 0.04 14.17 -12.00
C ARG A 78 -1.11 13.75 -12.90
N THR A 79 -1.69 12.57 -12.67
CA THR A 79 -2.68 11.96 -13.57
C THR A 79 -4.11 12.00 -13.06
N MET A 80 -4.30 12.25 -11.76
CA MET A 80 -5.61 12.40 -11.16
C MET A 80 -6.28 13.71 -11.61
N ALA A 81 -7.60 13.67 -11.77
CA ALA A 81 -8.40 14.86 -11.99
C ALA A 81 -8.26 15.82 -10.79
N LYS A 82 -8.04 17.11 -11.07
CA LYS A 82 -7.93 18.11 -10.02
C LYS A 82 -9.31 18.64 -9.64
N ASN A 83 -9.38 19.28 -8.48
CA ASN A 83 -10.59 19.96 -8.04
C ASN A 83 -11.08 20.99 -9.07
N GLU A 84 -10.17 21.67 -9.77
CA GLU A 84 -10.56 22.59 -10.85
C GLU A 84 -11.29 21.89 -12.00
N ASP A 85 -10.88 20.68 -12.36
CA ASP A 85 -11.52 19.92 -13.44
C ASP A 85 -12.94 19.51 -13.03
N ILE A 86 -13.11 19.07 -11.78
CA ILE A 86 -14.44 18.74 -11.22
C ILE A 86 -15.35 19.97 -11.21
N GLN A 87 -14.83 21.12 -10.79
CA GLN A 87 -15.60 22.37 -10.78
C GLN A 87 -16.03 22.79 -12.20
N ARG A 88 -15.15 22.65 -13.20
CA ARG A 88 -15.52 22.92 -14.60
C ARG A 88 -16.66 22.02 -15.07
N ILE A 89 -16.67 20.75 -14.66
CA ILE A 89 -17.75 19.81 -14.98
C ILE A 89 -19.05 20.25 -14.30
N ILE A 90 -19.03 20.60 -13.02
CA ILE A 90 -20.21 21.09 -12.28
C ILE A 90 -20.80 22.33 -12.95
N THR A 91 -19.97 23.34 -13.24
CA THR A 91 -20.44 24.56 -13.92
C THR A 91 -21.05 24.26 -15.29
N THR A 92 -20.48 23.30 -16.02
CA THR A 92 -21.02 22.89 -17.32
C THR A 92 -22.37 22.18 -17.16
N LEU A 93 -22.53 21.35 -16.13
CA LEU A 93 -23.80 20.70 -15.79
C LEU A 93 -24.88 21.72 -15.42
N ASP A 94 -24.56 22.74 -14.62
CA ASP A 94 -25.51 23.80 -14.27
C ASP A 94 -26.04 24.51 -15.52
N VAL A 95 -25.16 24.80 -16.49
CA VAL A 95 -25.54 25.40 -17.77
C VAL A 95 -26.42 24.44 -18.59
N LEU A 96 -26.13 23.15 -18.60
CA LEU A 96 -26.93 22.15 -19.31
C LEU A 96 -28.32 21.97 -18.69
N ILE A 97 -28.43 22.03 -17.36
CA ILE A 97 -29.70 22.00 -16.64
C ILE A 97 -30.56 23.20 -17.06
N ALA A 98 -30.01 24.41 -17.01
CA ALA A 98 -30.74 25.62 -17.40
C ALA A 98 -31.22 25.58 -18.86
N LYS A 99 -30.39 25.05 -19.78
CA LYS A 99 -30.80 24.85 -21.19
C LYS A 99 -31.90 23.81 -21.32
N THR A 100 -31.85 22.73 -20.55
CA THR A 100 -32.88 21.69 -20.54
C THR A 100 -34.23 22.26 -20.12
N ASP A 101 -34.26 23.05 -19.04
CA ASP A 101 -35.47 23.72 -18.56
C ASP A 101 -36.04 24.69 -19.63
N GLU A 102 -35.16 25.43 -20.32
CA GLU A 102 -35.58 26.32 -21.40
C GLU A 102 -36.21 25.54 -22.57
N HIS A 103 -35.61 24.40 -22.94
CA HIS A 103 -36.12 23.53 -23.98
C HIS A 103 -37.47 22.93 -23.60
N GLU A 104 -37.66 22.50 -22.36
CA GLU A 104 -38.95 22.00 -21.86
C GLU A 104 -40.04 23.07 -21.94
N ARG A 105 -39.72 24.32 -21.53
CA ARG A 105 -40.65 25.44 -21.65
C ARG A 105 -41.02 25.74 -23.11
N LYS A 106 -40.05 25.72 -24.03
CA LYS A 106 -40.30 25.92 -25.48
C LYS A 106 -41.16 24.80 -26.06
N ALA A 107 -40.90 23.55 -25.66
CA ALA A 107 -41.69 22.40 -26.08
C ALA A 107 -43.15 22.55 -25.65
N MET A 108 -43.39 22.92 -24.39
CA MET A 108 -44.75 23.16 -23.87
C MET A 108 -45.48 24.26 -24.65
N VAL A 109 -44.83 25.39 -24.93
CA VAL A 109 -45.42 26.46 -25.74
C VAL A 109 -45.75 25.98 -27.15
N ASN A 110 -44.86 25.19 -27.77
CA ASN A 110 -45.10 24.64 -29.10
C ASN A 110 -46.27 23.64 -29.11
N THR A 111 -46.43 22.83 -28.06
CA THR A 111 -47.59 21.93 -27.91
C THR A 111 -48.91 22.72 -27.94
N TYR A 112 -49.01 23.81 -27.18
CA TYR A 112 -50.22 24.64 -27.20
C TYR A 112 -50.47 25.29 -28.57
N ARG A 113 -49.42 25.77 -29.25
CA ARG A 113 -49.52 26.34 -30.60
C ARG A 113 -49.97 25.31 -31.63
N ILE A 114 -49.47 24.07 -31.53
CA ILE A 114 -49.88 22.96 -32.39
C ILE A 114 -51.36 22.65 -32.18
N GLN A 115 -51.81 22.51 -30.92
CA GLN A 115 -53.23 22.26 -30.61
C GLN A 115 -54.16 23.35 -31.17
N GLU A 116 -53.75 24.61 -31.08
CA GLU A 116 -54.50 25.73 -31.66
C GLU A 116 -54.59 25.63 -33.19
N VAL A 117 -53.47 25.34 -33.86
CA VAL A 117 -53.43 25.17 -35.31
C VAL A 117 -54.24 23.96 -35.75
N GLU A 118 -54.13 22.82 -35.07
CA GLU A 118 -54.92 21.61 -35.31
C GLU A 118 -56.43 21.91 -35.25
N SER A 119 -56.86 22.68 -34.25
CA SER A 119 -58.26 23.11 -34.11
C SER A 119 -58.72 23.99 -35.27
N LYS A 120 -57.87 24.92 -35.74
CA LYS A 120 -58.18 25.78 -36.91
C LYS A 120 -58.23 24.98 -38.20
N VAL A 121 -57.31 24.03 -38.38
CA VAL A 121 -57.26 23.13 -39.55
C VAL A 121 -58.50 22.25 -39.59
N ASP A 122 -58.91 21.64 -38.49
CA ASP A 122 -60.16 20.86 -38.41
C ASP A 122 -61.38 21.70 -38.79
N GLY A 123 -61.44 22.96 -38.32
CA GLY A 123 -62.49 23.90 -38.72
C GLY A 123 -62.47 24.25 -40.21
N HIS A 124 -61.28 24.43 -40.80
CA HIS A 124 -61.13 24.65 -42.23
C HIS A 124 -61.53 23.42 -43.06
N GLU A 125 -61.11 22.22 -42.64
CA GLU A 125 -61.44 20.95 -43.30
C GLU A 125 -62.97 20.78 -43.42
N LYS A 126 -63.69 20.98 -42.32
CA LYS A 126 -65.17 20.93 -42.29
C LYS A 126 -65.81 21.92 -43.27
N ARG A 127 -65.28 23.14 -43.36
CA ARG A 127 -65.80 24.18 -44.28
C ARG A 127 -65.55 23.82 -45.75
N ILE A 128 -64.38 23.26 -46.05
CA ILE A 128 -64.02 22.80 -47.40
C ILE A 128 -64.96 21.66 -47.81
N SER A 129 -65.14 20.65 -46.96
CA SER A 129 -66.06 19.54 -47.25
C SER A 129 -67.49 20.01 -47.51
N ALA A 130 -67.97 21.01 -46.74
CA ALA A 130 -69.30 21.57 -46.96
C ALA A 130 -69.43 22.28 -48.33
N LEU A 131 -68.40 23.02 -48.76
CA LEU A 131 -68.36 23.68 -50.07
C LEU A 131 -68.27 22.65 -51.21
N GLU A 132 -67.46 21.61 -51.06
CA GLU A 132 -67.31 20.53 -52.05
C GLU A 132 -68.58 19.69 -52.21
N SER A 133 -69.39 19.59 -51.15
CA SER A 133 -70.68 18.88 -51.19
C SER A 133 -71.81 19.66 -51.90
N GLN A 134 -71.61 20.94 -52.22
CA GLN A 134 -72.62 21.72 -52.94
C GLN A 134 -72.66 21.32 -54.42
N PRO A 135 -73.85 21.10 -55.00
CA PRO A 135 -73.96 20.81 -56.43
C PRO A 135 -73.46 22.01 -57.24
N PRO A 136 -72.82 21.77 -58.41
CA PRO A 136 -72.30 22.86 -59.23
C PRO A 136 -73.41 23.84 -59.56
N THR A 137 -73.22 25.11 -59.19
CA THR A 137 -74.12 26.19 -59.59
C THR A 137 -74.13 26.25 -61.11
N ARG A 138 -75.23 25.82 -61.73
CA ARG A 138 -75.50 25.99 -63.15
C ARG A 138 -75.52 27.49 -63.47
N THR A 139 -74.43 27.96 -64.05
CA THR A 139 -74.41 29.16 -64.91
C THR A 139 -74.80 28.77 -66.32
#